data_AF-A0A7C5JJ03-F1
#
_entry.id   AF-A0A7C5JJ03-F1
#
_cell.length_a   1.000
_cell.length_b   1.000
_cell.length_c   1.000
_cell.angle_alpha   90.00
_cell.angle_beta   90.00
_cell.angle_gamma   90.00
#
_symmetry.space_group_name_H-M   'P 1'
#
loop_
_entity.id
_entity.type
_entity.pdbx_description
1 polymer ?
#
loop_
_entity_poly.entity_id
_entity_poly.type
_entity_poly.pdbx_seq_one_letter_code
_entity_poly.pdbx_strand_id
1 'polypeptide(L)'
;MASKKFLELQEFTDVDLENELKEAQAEYTKLKFDHSVAGLENPMVLRSLRRDIARLQSEVRRRELAGMSEEQIQKRDKIRLRRKLKNK
;
A
#
# COMPACT_ATOMS: atom_id res chain seq x y z
N MET A 1 -9.28 14.77 9.53
CA MET A 1 -10.39 14.17 8.74
C MET A 1 -9.81 13.19 7.75
N ALA A 2 -10.47 12.06 7.51
CA ALA A 2 -10.06 11.14 6.44
C ALA A 2 -10.11 11.88 5.09
N SER A 3 -9.10 11.69 4.24
CA SER A 3 -9.16 12.24 2.88
C SER A 3 -10.30 11.58 2.10
N LYS A 4 -10.90 12.28 1.14
CA LYS A 4 -11.94 11.71 0.26
C LYS A 4 -11.53 10.34 -0.33
N LYS A 5 -10.29 10.25 -0.81
CA LYS A 5 -9.68 9.02 -1.36
C LYS A 5 -9.54 7.87 -0.35
N PHE A 6 -9.60 8.13 0.95
CA PHE A 6 -9.59 7.07 1.97
C PHE A 6 -11.00 6.51 2.18
N LEU A 7 -12.02 7.37 2.17
CA LEU A 7 -13.42 6.95 2.29
C LEU A 7 -13.84 6.12 1.08
N GLU A 8 -13.46 6.55 -0.13
CA GLU A 8 -13.66 5.80 -1.37
C GLU A 8 -13.02 4.40 -1.29
N LEU A 9 -11.84 4.27 -0.66
CA LEU A 9 -11.18 2.97 -0.50
C LEU A 9 -11.90 2.01 0.45
N GLN A 10 -12.71 2.51 1.37
CA GLN A 10 -13.51 1.67 2.26
C GLN A 10 -14.73 1.06 1.55
N GLU A 11 -15.23 1.72 0.51
CA GLU A 11 -16.40 1.28 -0.25
C GLU A 11 -16.08 0.15 -1.25
N PHE A 12 -14.81 0.00 -1.66
CA PHE A 12 -14.39 -1.08 -2.57
C PHE A 12 -14.50 -2.48 -1.95
N THR A 13 -14.82 -3.47 -2.79
CA THR A 13 -14.72 -4.88 -2.39
C THR A 13 -13.26 -5.34 -2.31
N ASP A 14 -13.01 -6.50 -1.69
CA ASP A 14 -11.64 -7.04 -1.60
C ASP A 14 -11.03 -7.30 -2.98
N VAL A 15 -11.85 -7.78 -3.92
CA VAL A 15 -11.42 -8.07 -5.30
C VAL A 15 -11.08 -6.78 -6.04
N ASP A 16 -11.89 -5.74 -5.88
CA ASP A 16 -11.65 -4.44 -6.52
C ASP A 16 -10.36 -3.80 -6.01
N LEU A 17 -10.10 -3.86 -4.69
CA LEU A 17 -8.86 -3.35 -4.11
C LEU A 17 -7.62 -4.05 -4.66
N GLU A 18 -7.67 -5.37 -4.86
CA GLU A 18 -6.56 -6.12 -5.43
C GLU A 18 -6.32 -5.78 -6.91
N ASN A 19 -7.39 -5.60 -7.68
CA ASN A 19 -7.30 -5.24 -9.09
C ASN A 19 -6.75 -3.83 -9.27
N GLU A 20 -7.31 -2.85 -8.54
CA GLU A 20 -6.83 -1.46 -8.55
C GLU A 20 -5.35 -1.38 -8.13
N LEU A 21 -4.94 -2.17 -7.14
CA LEU A 21 -3.55 -2.23 -6.70
C LEU A 21 -2.61 -2.77 -7.80
N LYS A 22 -3.04 -3.79 -8.55
CA LYS A 22 -2.25 -4.33 -9.67
C LYS A 22 -2.14 -3.31 -10.81
N GLU A 23 -3.24 -2.64 -11.14
CA GLU A 23 -3.28 -1.60 -12.17
C GLU A 23 -2.38 -0.41 -11.80
N ALA A 24 -2.51 0.12 -10.59
CA ALA A 24 -1.68 1.21 -10.10
C ALA A 24 -0.18 0.85 -10.06
N GLN A 25 0.16 -0.39 -9.75
CA GLN A 25 1.54 -0.88 -9.80
C GLN A 25 2.07 -0.96 -11.23
N ALA A 26 1.28 -1.49 -12.17
CA ALA A 26 1.64 -1.55 -13.58
C ALA A 26 1.87 -0.12 -14.14
N GLU A 27 0.95 0.80 -13.87
CA GLU A 27 1.08 2.21 -14.25
C GLU A 27 2.35 2.83 -13.66
N TYR A 28 2.64 2.58 -12.38
CA TYR A 28 3.84 3.10 -11.73
C TYR A 28 5.12 2.58 -12.37
N THR A 29 5.16 1.30 -12.74
CA THR A 29 6.34 0.71 -13.41
C THR A 29 6.56 1.33 -14.78
N LYS A 30 5.49 1.56 -15.55
CA LYS A 30 5.54 2.20 -16.86
C LYS A 30 6.01 3.65 -16.74
N LEU A 31 5.38 4.46 -15.88
CA LEU A 31 5.78 5.86 -15.67
C LEU A 31 7.22 5.99 -15.15
N LYS A 32 7.67 5.05 -14.31
CA LYS A 32 9.06 5.04 -13.84
C LYS A 32 10.03 4.75 -14.98
N PHE A 33 9.68 3.84 -15.89
CA PHE A 33 10.47 3.55 -17.07
C PHE A 33 10.51 4.77 -18.02
N ASP A 34 9.34 5.33 -18.34
CA ASP A 34 9.22 6.51 -19.20
C ASP A 34 10.02 7.70 -18.64
N HIS A 35 9.92 7.94 -17.33
CA HIS A 35 10.73 8.95 -16.63
C HIS A 35 12.24 8.71 -16.75
N SER A 36 12.67 7.45 -16.72
CA SER A 36 14.09 7.11 -16.84
C SER A 36 14.63 7.29 -18.26
N VAL A 37 13.78 7.13 -19.28
CA VAL A 37 14.17 7.21 -20.69
C VAL A 37 14.11 8.64 -21.21
N ALA A 38 13.00 9.34 -20.99
CA ALA A 38 12.74 10.66 -21.58
C ALA A 38 12.65 11.79 -20.56
N GLY A 39 12.61 11.48 -19.25
CA GLY A 39 12.17 12.41 -18.22
C GLY A 39 10.66 12.61 -18.26
N LEU A 40 10.05 12.94 -17.12
CA LEU A 40 8.64 13.36 -17.08
C LEU A 40 8.57 14.87 -16.97
N GLU A 41 7.56 15.47 -17.60
CA GLU A 41 7.23 16.88 -17.41
C GLU A 41 6.88 17.19 -15.95
N ASN A 42 6.24 16.25 -15.25
CA ASN A 42 5.88 16.41 -13.84
C ASN A 42 6.26 15.18 -12.99
N PRO A 43 7.41 15.24 -12.27
CA PRO A 43 7.84 14.15 -11.40
C PRO A 43 6.96 13.97 -10.15
N MET A 44 6.07 14.93 -9.83
CA MET A 44 5.13 14.78 -8.71
C MET A 44 4.10 13.68 -8.95
N VAL A 45 3.83 13.32 -10.21
CA VAL A 45 2.89 12.24 -10.58
C VAL A 45 3.38 10.89 -10.04
N LEU A 46 4.69 10.60 -10.15
CA LEU A 46 5.31 9.42 -9.54
C LEU A 46 5.14 9.39 -8.02
N ARG A 47 5.18 10.56 -7.37
CA ARG A 47 5.05 10.68 -5.92
C ARG A 47 3.60 10.49 -5.47
N SER A 48 2.61 11.04 -6.20
CA SER A 48 1.19 10.81 -5.90
C SER A 48 0.83 9.34 -6.10
N LEU A 49 1.23 8.75 -7.22
CA LEU A 49 0.94 7.35 -7.53
C LEU A 49 1.54 6.39 -6.48
N ARG A 50 2.79 6.65 -6.05
CA ARG A 50 3.40 5.88 -4.95
C ARG A 50 2.61 5.98 -3.64
N ARG A 51 2.08 7.17 -3.32
CA ARG A 51 1.25 7.35 -2.12
C ARG A 51 -0.08 6.61 -2.25
N ASP A 52 -0.65 6.57 -3.44
CA ASP A 52 -1.90 5.86 -3.69
C ASP A 52 -1.73 4.35 -3.59
N ILE A 53 -0.66 3.78 -4.15
CA ILE A 53 -0.28 2.37 -3.94
C ILE A 53 -0.11 2.07 -2.45
N ALA A 54 0.57 2.94 -1.70
CA ALA A 54 0.75 2.74 -0.26
C ALA A 54 -0.58 2.76 0.52
N ARG A 55 -1.56 3.59 0.09
CA ARG A 55 -2.90 3.61 0.70
C ARG A 55 -3.65 2.31 0.41
N LEU A 56 -3.67 1.86 -0.84
CA LEU A 56 -4.27 0.58 -1.25
C LEU A 56 -3.70 -0.59 -0.44
N GLN A 57 -2.36 -0.68 -0.37
CA GLN A 57 -1.68 -1.69 0.44
C GLN A 57 -2.02 -1.61 1.93
N SER A 58 -2.20 -0.41 2.48
CA SER A 58 -2.55 -0.22 3.89
C SER A 58 -3.97 -0.70 4.18
N GLU A 59 -4.91 -0.49 3.27
CA GLU A 59 -6.29 -0.98 3.41
C GLU A 59 -6.37 -2.50 3.30
N VAL A 60 -5.75 -3.08 2.28
CA VAL A 60 -5.63 -4.55 2.15
C VAL A 60 -5.05 -5.14 3.43
N ARG A 61 -3.94 -4.57 3.92
CA ARG A 61 -3.31 -5.05 5.15
C ARG A 61 -4.20 -4.87 6.39
N ARG A 62 -5.02 -3.83 6.44
CA ARG A 62 -5.97 -3.63 7.55
C ARG A 62 -7.03 -4.73 7.54
N ARG A 63 -7.59 -5.08 6.38
CA ARG A 63 -8.58 -6.16 6.23
C ARG A 63 -7.98 -7.51 6.60
N GLU A 64 -6.77 -7.80 6.14
CA GLU A 64 -6.04 -9.01 6.54
C GLU A 64 -5.87 -9.10 8.06
N LEU A 65 -5.51 -8.00 8.74
CA LEU A 65 -5.32 -8.00 10.19
C LEU A 65 -6.63 -8.17 10.96
N ALA A 66 -7.74 -7.64 10.44
CA ALA A 66 -9.05 -7.87 11.02
C ALA A 66 -9.49 -9.34 10.92
N GLY A 67 -9.06 -10.06 9.88
CA GLY A 67 -9.32 -11.48 9.70
C GLY A 67 -8.37 -12.43 10.44
N MET A 68 -7.29 -11.93 11.07
CA MET A 68 -6.33 -12.78 11.80
C MET A 68 -6.82 -13.13 13.20
N SER A 69 -6.53 -14.35 13.66
CA SER A 69 -6.84 -14.76 15.03
C SER A 69 -5.92 -14.09 16.05
N GLU A 70 -6.39 -13.94 17.29
CA GLU A 70 -5.64 -13.29 18.37
C GLU A 70 -4.26 -13.93 18.58
N GLU A 71 -4.16 -15.25 18.49
CA GLU A 71 -2.89 -15.98 18.60
C GLU A 71 -1.90 -15.62 17.48
N GLN A 72 -2.38 -15.42 16.26
CA GLN A 72 -1.55 -15.04 15.12
C GLN A 72 -1.02 -13.62 15.28
N ILE A 73 -1.85 -12.70 15.79
CA ILE A 73 -1.48 -11.32 16.09
C ILE A 73 -0.38 -11.30 17.18
N GLN A 74 -0.56 -12.05 18.27
CA GLN A 74 0.42 -12.13 19.36
C GLN A 74 1.78 -12.69 18.92
N LYS A 75 1.79 -13.71 18.05
CA LYS A 75 3.04 -14.25 17.46
C LYS A 75 3.75 -13.19 16.61
N ARG A 76 3.00 -12.43 15.80
CA ARG A 76 3.56 -11.36 14.95
C ARG A 76 4.26 -10.28 15.78
N ASP A 77 3.64 -9.86 16.88
CA ASP A 77 4.14 -8.77 17.71
C ASP A 77 5.41 -9.16 18.48
N LYS A 78 5.49 -10.41 18.96
CA LYS A 78 6.72 -10.97 19.54
C LYS A 78 7.89 -10.97 18.54
N ILE A 79 7.62 -11.30 17.27
CA ILE A 79 8.65 -11.26 16.21
C ILE A 79 9.13 -9.82 15.96
N ARG A 80 8.23 -8.84 15.89
CA ARG A 80 8.59 -7.42 15.72
C ARG A 80 9.43 -6.91 16.88
N LEU A 81 9.02 -7.21 18.12
CA LEU A 81 9.75 -6.82 19.33
C LEU A 81 11.19 -7.37 19.31
N ARG A 82 11.35 -8.66 18.96
CA ARG A 82 12.68 -9.29 18.84
C ARG A 82 13.56 -8.58 17.79
N ARG A 83 13.00 -8.25 16.62
CA ARG A 83 13.74 -7.53 15.56
C ARG A 83 14.15 -6.13 16.00
N LYS A 84 13.27 -5.41 16.72
CA LYS A 84 13.57 -4.09 17.28
C LYS A 84 14.71 -4.15 18.30
N LEU A 85 14.73 -5.19 19.14
CA LEU A 85 15.78 -5.39 20.14
C LEU A 85 17.14 -5.71 19.49
N LYS A 86 17.17 -6.47 18.40
CA LYS A 86 18.41 -6.86 17.69
C LYS A 86 19.05 -5.71 16.91
N ASN A 87 18.24 -4.73 16.49
CA ASN A 87 18.68 -3.57 15.71
C ASN A 87 18.97 -2.33 16.59
N LYS A 88 18.97 -2.48 17.91
CA LYS A 88 19.32 -1.45 18.89
C LYS A 88 20.67 -1.81 19.50
#